data_AF-A0AAV9JEY7-F1
#
_entry.id   AF-A0AAV9JEY7-F1
#
_cell.length_a   1.000
_cell.length_b   1.000
_cell.length_c   1.000
_cell.angle_alpha   90.00
_cell.angle_beta   90.00
_cell.angle_gamma   90.00
#
_symmetry.space_group_name_H-M   'P 1'
#
loop_
_entity.id
_entity.type
_entity.pdbx_description
1 polymer ?
#
loop_
_entity_poly.entity_id
_entity_poly.type
_entity_poly.pdbx_seq_one_letter_code
_entity_poly.pdbx_strand_id
1 'polypeptide(L)'
;MVWSYLVNAPLTFILAITLCFNIGSVEAALDSTHPVVWIFHNALHNVSATNAFTAVLLVLMAMIAVSNIATASRQMFAFARDSGLPYSKFLKRINPRHRVPLNAILVTAGVTIILSVINMSSEAAFNTVLSLSTAALMASYIISIGCILRKRLRSESLPYARW
;
A
#
# COMPACT_ATOMS: atom_id res chain seq x y z
N MET A 1 1.50 -16.60 7.21
CA MET A 1 1.83 -15.95 5.92
C MET A 1 1.49 -16.81 4.72
N VAL A 2 1.89 -18.10 4.68
CA VAL A 2 1.57 -19.01 3.56
C VAL A 2 0.06 -19.14 3.31
N TRP A 3 -0.74 -19.34 4.35
CA TRP A 3 -2.21 -19.43 4.24
C TRP A 3 -2.87 -18.18 3.66
N SER A 4 -2.41 -16.99 4.06
CA SER A 4 -2.92 -15.72 3.51
C SER A 4 -2.65 -15.60 2.01
N TYR A 5 -1.47 -16.05 1.55
CA TYR A 5 -1.13 -16.06 0.13
C TYR A 5 -1.98 -17.05 -0.65
N LEU A 6 -2.14 -18.28 -0.14
CA LEU A 6 -2.93 -19.33 -0.79
C LEU A 6 -4.41 -18.96 -0.93
N VAL A 7 -4.97 -18.20 0.01
CA VAL A 7 -6.36 -17.73 -0.08
C VAL A 7 -6.47 -16.53 -1.02
N ASN A 8 -5.56 -15.55 -0.96
CA ASN A 8 -5.68 -14.33 -1.78
C ASN A 8 -5.39 -14.57 -3.26
N ALA A 9 -4.39 -15.38 -3.61
CA ALA A 9 -3.98 -15.60 -4.99
C ALA A 9 -5.13 -16.07 -5.92
N PRO A 10 -5.91 -17.12 -5.60
CA PRO A 10 -7.02 -17.56 -6.46
C PRO A 10 -8.15 -16.53 -6.51
N LEU A 11 -8.45 -15.84 -5.40
CA LEU A 11 -9.48 -14.79 -5.39
C LEU A 11 -9.13 -13.63 -6.33
N THR A 12 -7.88 -13.17 -6.28
CA THR A 12 -7.38 -12.12 -7.17
C THR A 12 -7.39 -12.59 -8.63
N PHE A 13 -7.07 -13.85 -8.89
CA PHE A 13 -7.09 -14.42 -10.24
C PHE A 13 -8.50 -14.50 -10.82
N ILE A 14 -9.48 -14.96 -10.03
CA ILE A 14 -10.89 -15.00 -10.41
C ILE A 14 -11.41 -13.58 -10.69
N LEU A 15 -11.05 -12.61 -9.84
CA LEU A 15 -11.39 -11.21 -10.06
C LEU A 15 -10.81 -10.69 -11.37
N ALA A 16 -9.53 -10.94 -11.63
CA ALA A 16 -8.86 -10.50 -12.86
C ALA A 16 -9.55 -11.07 -14.12
N ILE A 17 -9.85 -12.38 -14.12
CA ILE A 17 -10.59 -13.02 -15.22
C ILE A 17 -11.95 -12.33 -15.41
N THR A 18 -12.69 -12.13 -14.32
CA THR A 18 -14.02 -11.51 -14.38
C THR A 18 -13.95 -10.09 -14.95
N LEU A 19 -12.96 -9.29 -14.54
CA LEU A 19 -12.75 -7.94 -15.07
C LEU A 19 -12.39 -7.96 -16.56
N CYS A 20 -11.52 -8.88 -17.00
CA CYS A 20 -11.15 -9.01 -18.41
C CYS A 20 -12.34 -9.37 -19.31
N PHE A 21 -13.24 -10.25 -18.84
CA PHE A 21 -14.45 -10.59 -19.62
C PHE A 21 -15.48 -9.47 -19.64
N ASN A 22 -15.55 -8.65 -18.59
CA ASN A 22 -16.53 -7.57 -18.47
C ASN A 22 -16.00 -6.19 -18.90
N ILE A 23 -14.74 -6.08 -19.33
CA ILE A 23 -14.21 -4.82 -19.84
C ILE A 23 -14.95 -4.44 -21.13
N GLY A 24 -15.01 -5.28 -22.15
CA GLY A 24 -15.53 -4.86 -23.46
C GLY A 24 -14.44 -4.14 -24.27
N SER A 25 -14.68 -2.94 -24.79
CA SER A 25 -13.65 -2.18 -25.54
C SER A 25 -12.62 -1.52 -24.61
N VAL A 26 -11.35 -1.91 -24.76
CA VAL A 26 -10.25 -1.42 -23.93
C VAL A 26 -10.03 0.08 -24.11
N GLU A 27 -10.19 0.59 -25.34
CA GLU A 27 -10.06 2.01 -25.66
C GLU A 27 -11.09 2.87 -24.90
N ALA A 28 -12.33 2.40 -24.80
CA ALA A 28 -13.37 3.13 -24.05
C ALA A 28 -13.14 3.08 -22.53
N ALA A 29 -12.53 2.00 -22.03
CA ALA A 29 -12.12 1.91 -20.64
C ALA A 29 -11.00 2.91 -20.31
N LEU A 30 -10.02 3.06 -21.21
CA LEU A 30 -8.88 3.97 -21.04
C LEU A 30 -9.25 5.44 -21.16
N ASP A 31 -10.24 5.77 -21.99
CA ASP A 31 -10.75 7.14 -22.15
C ASP A 31 -11.66 7.56 -20.98
N SER A 32 -12.16 6.59 -20.20
CA SER A 32 -13.00 6.88 -19.04
C SER A 32 -12.19 7.44 -17.87
N THR A 33 -12.76 8.43 -17.17
CA THR A 33 -12.15 9.04 -15.97
C THR A 33 -11.82 8.01 -14.88
N HIS A 34 -12.64 6.96 -14.75
CA HIS A 34 -12.48 5.89 -13.78
C HIS A 34 -12.77 4.52 -14.42
N PRO A 35 -11.74 3.82 -14.94
CA PRO A 35 -11.90 2.55 -15.65
C PRO A 35 -12.64 1.47 -14.84
N VAL A 36 -12.44 1.46 -13.52
CA VAL A 36 -13.11 0.50 -12.62
C VAL A 36 -14.63 0.70 -12.60
N VAL A 37 -15.10 1.95 -12.57
CA VAL A 37 -16.55 2.26 -12.59
C VAL A 37 -17.15 1.89 -13.94
N TRP A 38 -16.40 2.11 -15.02
CA TRP A 38 -16.82 1.75 -16.36
C TRP A 38 -16.99 0.23 -16.52
N ILE A 39 -16.07 -0.59 -15.96
CA ILE A 39 -16.21 -2.05 -15.97
C ILE A 39 -17.46 -2.51 -15.21
N PHE A 40 -17.78 -1.91 -14.06
CA PHE A 40 -19.02 -2.24 -13.34
C PHE A 40 -20.26 -1.85 -14.12
N HIS A 41 -20.23 -0.70 -14.78
CA HIS A 41 -21.33 -0.29 -15.64
C HIS A 41 -21.53 -1.28 -16.80
N ASN A 42 -20.44 -1.72 -17.43
CA ASN A 42 -20.49 -2.67 -18.53
C ASN A 42 -20.93 -4.07 -18.08
N ALA A 43 -20.60 -4.49 -16.86
CA ALA A 43 -21.03 -5.77 -16.30
C ALA A 43 -22.51 -5.78 -15.86
N LEU A 44 -23.00 -4.68 -15.27
CA LEU A 44 -24.33 -4.64 -14.66
C LEU A 44 -25.42 -4.08 -15.59
N HIS A 45 -25.04 -3.32 -16.62
CA HIS A 45 -25.94 -2.60 -17.53
C HIS A 45 -26.99 -1.72 -16.82
N ASN A 46 -26.75 -1.35 -15.56
CA ASN A 46 -27.67 -0.58 -14.71
C ASN A 46 -26.89 0.44 -13.87
N VAL A 47 -27.25 1.71 -14.04
CA VAL A 47 -26.61 2.85 -13.37
C VAL A 47 -26.83 2.81 -11.85
N SER A 48 -28.03 2.43 -11.38
CA SER A 48 -28.33 2.40 -9.94
C SER A 48 -27.49 1.35 -9.21
N ALA A 49 -27.36 0.16 -9.80
CA ALA A 49 -26.54 -0.90 -9.24
C ALA A 49 -25.04 -0.55 -9.28
N THR A 50 -24.56 0.01 -10.40
CA THR A 50 -23.18 0.49 -10.54
C THR A 50 -22.81 1.51 -9.45
N ASN A 51 -23.69 2.46 -9.17
CA ASN A 51 -23.48 3.45 -8.12
C ASN A 51 -23.43 2.82 -6.72
N ALA A 52 -24.29 1.82 -6.44
CA ALA A 52 -24.27 1.11 -5.17
C ALA A 52 -22.95 0.34 -4.95
N PHE A 53 -22.47 -0.39 -5.96
CA PHE A 53 -21.17 -1.08 -5.89
C PHE A 53 -20.00 -0.10 -5.76
N THR A 54 -20.04 1.01 -6.48
CA THR A 54 -19.02 2.07 -6.38
C THR A 54 -19.00 2.68 -4.97
N ALA A 55 -20.15 2.91 -4.35
CA ALA A 55 -20.23 3.40 -2.97
C ALA A 55 -19.60 2.43 -1.96
N VAL A 56 -19.87 1.12 -2.10
CA VAL A 56 -19.24 0.09 -1.26
C VAL A 56 -17.72 0.12 -1.43
N LEU A 57 -17.22 0.24 -2.65
CA LEU A 57 -15.78 0.32 -2.92
C LEU A 57 -15.14 1.56 -2.32
N LEU A 58 -15.81 2.72 -2.36
CA LEU A 58 -15.32 3.93 -1.72
C LEU A 58 -15.15 3.74 -0.21
N VAL A 59 -16.12 3.09 0.46
CA VAL A 59 -16.01 2.76 1.89
C VAL A 59 -14.84 1.84 2.16
N LEU A 60 -14.65 0.79 1.35
CA LEU A 60 -13.53 -0.14 1.47
C LEU A 60 -12.18 0.58 1.28
N MET A 61 -12.08 1.47 0.29
CA MET A 61 -10.87 2.26 0.03
C MET A 61 -10.52 3.17 1.22
N ALA A 62 -11.53 3.78 1.85
CA ALA A 62 -11.32 4.58 3.06
C ALA A 62 -10.77 3.73 4.23
N MET A 63 -11.32 2.53 4.44
CA MET A 63 -10.82 1.59 5.47
C MET A 63 -9.38 1.14 5.19
N ILE A 64 -9.05 0.88 3.93
CA ILE A 64 -7.70 0.53 3.49
C ILE A 64 -6.73 1.70 3.71
N ALA A 65 -7.14 2.92 3.41
CA ALA A 65 -6.31 4.11 3.63
C ALA A 65 -5.94 4.29 5.10
N VAL A 66 -6.92 4.18 6.01
CA VAL A 66 -6.68 4.26 7.47
C VAL A 66 -5.72 3.14 7.93
N SER A 67 -5.93 1.92 7.45
CA SER A 67 -5.08 0.77 7.79
C SER A 67 -3.64 0.94 7.29
N ASN A 68 -3.45 1.55 6.12
CA ASN A 68 -2.12 1.86 5.58
C ASN A 68 -1.40 2.92 6.39
N ILE A 69 -2.07 4.02 6.76
CA ILE A 69 -1.48 5.06 7.62
C ILE A 69 -1.07 4.47 8.98
N ALA A 70 -1.92 3.61 9.57
CA ALA A 70 -1.61 2.93 10.81
C ALA A 70 -0.38 2.00 10.68
N THR A 71 -0.23 1.30 9.55
CA THR A 71 0.91 0.41 9.30
C THR A 71 2.20 1.19 9.07
N ALA A 72 2.16 2.20 8.20
CA ALA A 72 3.31 3.04 7.86
C ALA A 72 3.85 3.80 9.09
N SER A 73 2.97 4.34 9.94
CA SER A 73 3.39 5.00 11.19
C SER A 73 4.09 4.05 12.17
N ARG A 74 3.67 2.77 12.25
CA ARG A 74 4.36 1.74 13.06
C ARG A 74 5.73 1.40 12.49
N GLN A 75 5.86 1.29 11.17
CA GLN A 75 7.15 1.06 10.50
C GLN A 75 8.11 2.22 10.74
N MET A 76 7.62 3.46 10.59
CA MET A 76 8.39 4.68 10.85
C MET A 76 8.83 4.77 12.31
N PHE A 77 7.95 4.45 13.26
CA PHE A 77 8.27 4.39 14.67
C PHE A 77 9.34 3.33 14.99
N ALA A 78 9.23 2.13 14.42
CA ALA A 78 10.22 1.07 14.62
C ALA A 78 11.61 1.50 14.11
N PHE A 79 11.67 2.18 12.96
CA PHE A 79 12.93 2.70 12.43
C PHE A 79 13.48 3.87 13.24
N ALA A 80 12.61 4.75 13.76
CA ALA A 80 13.00 5.81 14.70
C ALA A 80 13.52 5.25 16.04
N ARG A 81 13.00 4.11 16.50
CA ARG A 81 13.46 3.44 17.72
C ARG A 81 14.93 3.05 17.62
N ASP A 82 15.35 2.64 16.43
CA ASP A 82 16.71 2.21 16.10
C ASP A 82 17.61 3.38 15.67
N SER A 83 17.17 4.63 15.91
CA SER A 83 17.88 5.88 15.57
C SER A 83 18.18 6.06 14.08
N GLY A 84 17.45 5.39 13.19
CA GLY A 84 17.67 5.43 11.74
C GLY A 84 17.13 6.67 11.02
N LEU A 85 16.36 7.53 11.69
CA LEU A 85 15.76 8.74 11.11
C LEU A 85 16.34 10.04 11.70
N PRO A 86 16.47 11.11 10.88
CA PRO A 86 16.69 12.44 11.42
C PRO A 86 15.54 12.80 12.35
N TYR A 87 15.83 13.43 13.49
CA TYR A 87 14.86 13.71 14.56
C TYR A 87 14.20 12.47 15.19
N SER A 88 14.92 11.35 15.26
CA SER A 88 14.47 10.10 15.91
C SER A 88 13.89 10.30 17.33
N LYS A 89 14.44 11.24 18.12
CA LYS A 89 13.93 11.59 19.46
C LYS A 89 12.49 12.12 19.45
N PHE A 90 12.10 12.87 18.41
CA PHE A 90 10.75 13.40 18.25
C PHE A 90 9.78 12.32 17.73
N LEU A 91 10.23 11.51 16.77
CA LEU A 91 9.44 10.44 16.14
C LEU A 91 9.20 9.24 17.06
N LYS A 92 10.14 8.94 17.97
CA LYS A 92 10.05 7.86 18.96
C LYS A 92 9.19 8.23 20.17
N ARG A 93 8.73 9.48 20.30
CA ARG A 93 7.95 9.90 21.47
C ARG A 93 6.55 9.27 21.41
N ILE A 94 6.26 8.36 22.33
CA ILE A 94 4.94 7.77 22.52
C ILE A 94 4.15 8.65 23.50
N ASN A 95 2.89 8.94 23.18
CA ASN A 95 2.01 9.64 24.11
C ASN A 95 1.49 8.63 25.18
N PRO A 96 1.74 8.86 26.48
CA PRO A 96 1.40 7.91 27.55
C PRO A 96 -0.10 7.56 27.65
N ARG A 97 -0.98 8.45 27.21
CA ARG A 97 -2.45 8.25 27.30
C ARG A 97 -3.00 7.31 26.22
N HIS A 98 -2.46 7.38 25.01
CA HIS A 98 -2.97 6.61 23.87
C HIS A 98 -2.07 5.42 23.49
N ARG A 99 -0.84 5.32 24.02
CA ARG A 99 0.16 4.29 23.66
C ARG A 99 0.46 4.20 22.16
N VAL A 100 0.11 5.23 21.39
CA VAL A 100 0.33 5.34 19.95
C VAL A 100 1.34 6.45 19.65
N PRO A 101 2.28 6.27 18.71
CA PRO A 101 3.23 7.31 18.30
C PRO A 101 2.54 8.38 17.44
N LEU A 102 1.86 9.35 18.07
CA LEU A 102 1.13 10.43 17.38
C LEU A 102 2.01 11.22 16.41
N ASN A 103 3.27 11.49 16.80
CA ASN A 103 4.22 12.22 15.97
C ASN A 103 4.54 11.47 14.67
N ALA A 104 4.67 10.14 14.72
CA ALA A 104 4.89 9.33 13.52
C ALA A 104 3.64 9.29 12.63
N ILE A 105 2.43 9.35 13.22
CA ILE A 105 1.19 9.43 12.45
C ILE A 105 1.08 10.78 11.73
N LEU A 106 1.34 11.90 12.41
CA LEU A 106 1.33 13.24 11.81
C LEU A 106 2.38 13.36 10.71
N VAL A 107 3.60 12.90 11.01
CA VAL A 107 4.59 12.28 10.11
C VAL A 107 4.06 11.84 8.75
N THR A 108 3.59 10.59 8.78
CA THR A 108 3.09 9.84 7.64
C THR A 108 1.91 10.55 6.96
N ALA A 109 0.94 11.08 7.73
CA ALA A 109 -0.22 11.76 7.18
C ALA A 109 0.16 13.02 6.38
N GLY A 110 1.10 13.82 6.90
CA GLY A 110 1.61 15.00 6.20
C GLY A 110 2.29 14.65 4.87
N VAL A 111 3.12 13.60 4.85
CA VAL A 111 3.73 13.09 3.62
C VAL A 111 2.67 12.60 2.63
N THR A 112 1.66 11.87 3.10
CA THR A 112 0.54 11.42 2.25
C THR A 112 -0.21 12.60 1.63
N ILE A 113 -0.51 13.65 2.40
CA ILE A 113 -1.19 14.86 1.89
C ILE A 113 -0.34 15.53 0.81
N ILE A 114 0.97 15.68 1.03
CA ILE A 114 1.87 16.27 0.02
C ILE A 114 1.87 15.45 -1.27
N LEU A 115 1.91 14.11 -1.17
CA LEU A 115 1.84 13.22 -2.33
C LEU A 115 0.49 13.31 -3.05
N SER A 116 -0.62 13.46 -2.32
CA SER A 116 -1.95 13.69 -2.89
C SER A 116 -2.03 15.03 -3.63
N VAL A 117 -1.38 16.08 -3.13
CA VAL A 117 -1.30 17.37 -3.83
C VAL A 117 -0.48 17.24 -5.13
N ILE A 118 0.61 16.47 -5.14
CA ILE A 118 1.41 16.23 -6.35
C ILE A 118 0.57 15.53 -7.43
N ASN A 119 -0.27 14.57 -7.04
CA ASN A 119 -1.17 13.89 -7.96
C ASN A 119 -2.13 14.86 -8.67
N MET A 120 -2.62 15.89 -7.96
CA MET A 120 -3.50 16.91 -8.55
C MET A 120 -2.76 17.82 -9.55
N SER A 121 -1.46 18.03 -9.36
CA SER A 121 -0.65 18.89 -10.23
C SER A 121 -0.15 18.19 -11.50
N SER A 122 0.27 16.92 -11.39
CA SER A 122 0.78 16.15 -12.53
C SER A 122 0.78 14.65 -12.27
N GLU A 123 0.05 13.91 -13.11
CA GLU A 123 0.04 12.45 -13.09
C GLU A 123 1.42 11.85 -13.38
N ALA A 124 2.19 12.45 -14.31
CA ALA A 124 3.54 11.99 -14.64
C ALA A 124 4.51 12.10 -13.45
N ALA A 125 4.45 13.21 -12.70
CA ALA A 125 5.26 13.40 -11.50
C ALA A 125 4.91 12.36 -10.42
N PHE A 126 3.61 12.13 -10.19
CA PHE A 126 3.14 11.13 -9.23
C PHE A 126 3.57 9.71 -9.61
N ASN A 127 3.41 9.31 -10.88
CA ASN A 127 3.83 8.01 -11.38
C ASN A 127 5.35 7.77 -11.25
N THR A 128 6.14 8.83 -11.40
CA THR A 128 7.59 8.78 -11.18
C THR A 128 7.93 8.49 -9.72
N VAL A 129 7.28 9.18 -8.77
CA VAL A 129 7.47 8.92 -7.33
C VAL A 129 7.04 7.51 -6.96
N LEU A 130 5.91 7.03 -7.49
CA LEU A 130 5.45 5.65 -7.26
C LEU A 130 6.45 4.61 -7.77
N SER A 131 6.97 4.80 -8.98
CA SER A 131 7.97 3.90 -9.57
C SER A 131 9.25 3.87 -8.74
N LEU A 132 9.72 5.03 -8.28
CA LEU A 132 10.88 5.13 -7.39
C LEU A 132 10.64 4.43 -6.04
N SER A 133 9.46 4.61 -5.45
CA SER A 133 9.10 3.94 -4.18
C SER A 133 9.06 2.42 -4.33
N THR A 134 8.58 1.93 -5.47
CA THR A 134 8.55 0.50 -5.80
C THR A 134 9.96 -0.06 -5.96
N ALA A 135 10.83 0.66 -6.66
CA ALA A 135 12.24 0.29 -6.80
C ALA A 135 12.95 0.21 -5.44
N ALA A 136 12.70 1.19 -4.55
CA ALA A 136 13.24 1.19 -3.18
C ALA A 136 12.76 -0.01 -2.34
N LEU A 137 11.48 -0.38 -2.47
CA LEU A 137 10.92 -1.57 -1.81
C LEU A 137 11.62 -2.85 -2.30
N MET A 138 11.79 -2.98 -3.62
CA MET A 138 12.48 -4.14 -4.20
C MET A 138 13.94 -4.21 -3.76
N ALA A 139 14.64 -3.08 -3.70
CA ALA A 139 16.00 -3.02 -3.17
C ALA A 139 16.06 -3.48 -1.70
N SER A 140 15.09 -3.08 -0.87
CA SER A 140 15.00 -3.55 0.54
C SER A 140 14.83 -5.07 0.64
N TYR A 141 14.04 -5.68 -0.24
CA TYR A 141 13.92 -7.13 -0.32
C TYR A 141 15.21 -7.81 -0.76
N ILE A 142 15.91 -7.26 -1.76
CA ILE A 142 17.21 -7.78 -2.20
C ILE A 142 18.21 -7.77 -1.03
N ILE A 143 18.30 -6.66 -0.29
CA ILE A 143 19.19 -6.56 0.88
C ILE A 143 18.82 -7.60 1.93
N SER A 144 17.54 -7.70 2.29
CA SER A 144 17.07 -8.62 3.34
C SER A 144 17.31 -10.08 2.97
N ILE A 145 16.94 -10.49 1.75
CA ILE A 145 17.15 -11.84 1.24
C ILE A 145 18.66 -12.11 1.10
N GLY A 146 19.43 -11.14 0.61
CA GLY A 146 20.88 -11.24 0.47
C GLY A 146 21.59 -11.45 1.81
N CYS A 147 21.18 -10.75 2.87
CA CYS A 147 21.71 -10.95 4.21
C CYS A 147 21.45 -12.38 4.74
N ILE A 148 20.25 -12.90 4.54
CA ILE A 148 19.87 -14.26 4.95
C ILE A 148 20.62 -15.29 4.11
N LEU A 149 20.68 -15.09 2.79
CA LEU A 149 21.40 -15.96 1.87
C LEU A 149 22.89 -16.05 2.24
N ARG A 150 23.55 -14.90 2.47
CA ARG A 150 24.95 -14.85 2.92
C ARG A 150 25.17 -15.63 4.22
N LYS A 151 24.27 -15.47 5.21
CA LYS A 151 24.35 -16.23 6.46
C LYS A 151 24.17 -17.73 6.25
N ARG A 152 23.25 -18.13 5.36
CA ARG A 152 23.02 -19.53 5.00
C ARG A 152 24.22 -20.15 4.29
N LEU A 153 24.86 -19.42 3.37
CA LEU A 153 26.09 -19.86 2.71
C LEU A 153 27.27 -19.98 3.68
N ARG A 154 27.36 -19.11 4.69
CA ARG A 154 28.41 -19.16 5.73
C ARG A 154 28.09 -20.09 6.91
N SER A 155 26.95 -20.79 6.89
CA SER A 155 26.47 -21.65 7.98
C SER A 155 26.46 -20.95 9.36
N GLU A 156 26.25 -19.63 9.39
CA GLU A 156 26.14 -18.86 10.63
C GLU A 156 24.74 -19.00 11.24
N SER A 157 24.64 -19.01 12.58
CA SER A 157 23.35 -19.04 13.26
C SER A 157 22.57 -17.74 13.03
N LEU A 158 21.25 -17.87 12.91
CA LEU A 158 20.35 -16.73 12.82
C LEU A 158 20.37 -15.97 14.15
N PRO A 159 20.33 -14.62 14.14
CA PRO A 159 20.25 -13.86 15.37
C PRO A 159 19.02 -14.30 16.18
N TYR A 160 19.17 -14.41 17.51
CA TYR A 160 18.05 -14.72 18.39
C TYR A 160 16.95 -13.68 18.19
N ALA A 161 15.75 -14.16 17.85
CA ALA A 161 14.66 -13.25 17.59
C ALA A 161 14.11 -12.70 18.91
N ARG A 162 14.18 -11.37 19.04
CA ARG A 162 13.55 -10.63 20.12
C ARG A 162 12.10 -10.34 19.73
N TRP A 163 11.26 -11.37 19.70
CA TRP A 163 9.81 -11.20 19.74
C TRP A 163 9.30 -11.56 21.14
#